data_AF-A0A259RIB3-F1
#
_entry.id   AF-A0A259RIB3-F1
#
_cell.length_a   1.000
_cell.length_b   1.000
_cell.length_c   1.000
_cell.angle_alpha   90.00
_cell.angle_beta   90.00
_cell.angle_gamma   90.00
#
_symmetry.space_group_name_H-M   'P 1'
#
loop_
_entity.id
_entity.type
_entity.pdbx_description
1 polymer ?
#
loop_
_entity_poly.entity_id
_entity_poly.type
_entity_poly.pdbx_seq_one_letter_code
_entity_poly.pdbx_strand_id
1 'polypeptide(L)' 'SLLDGKFHVSENALEIAILIASGSNNLLKAGYTVALSRNPALFGSAAWLAATFLLSLGYIALFLR' A
#
# COMPACT_ATOMS: atom_id res chain seq x y z
N SER A 1 -11.59 -16.55 11.10
CA SER A 1 -10.66 -15.56 10.51
C SER A 1 -9.46 -16.29 9.94
N LEU A 2 -8.75 -15.77 8.93
CA LEU A 2 -7.42 -16.30 8.55
C LEU A 2 -6.44 -16.30 9.74
N LEU A 3 -6.74 -15.50 10.77
CA LEU A 3 -6.02 -15.36 12.04
C LEU A 3 -6.51 -16.30 13.16
N ASP A 4 -7.40 -17.26 12.88
CA ASP A 4 -8.01 -18.15 13.89
C ASP A 4 -7.06 -19.28 14.37
N GLY A 5 -5.74 -19.05 14.34
CA GLY A 5 -4.69 -19.97 14.78
C GLY A 5 -4.50 -21.24 13.95
N LYS A 6 -5.38 -21.52 12.97
CA LYS A 6 -5.32 -22.73 12.12
C LYS A 6 -4.19 -22.71 11.09
N PHE A 7 -3.62 -21.54 10.81
CA PHE A 7 -2.48 -21.37 9.91
C PHE A 7 -1.36 -20.66 10.67
N HIS A 8 -0.19 -21.29 10.76
CA HIS A 8 1.02 -20.64 11.25
C HIS A 8 1.52 -19.68 10.17
N VAL A 9 1.25 -18.39 10.34
CA VAL A 9 1.78 -17.31 9.50
C VAL A 9 2.87 -16.61 10.29
N SER A 10 4.05 -16.42 9.70
CA SER A 10 5.11 -15.65 10.37
C SER A 10 4.68 -14.19 10.49
N GLU A 11 5.15 -13.52 11.54
CA GLU A 11 4.93 -12.07 11.73
C GLU A 11 5.37 -11.29 10.48
N ASN A 12 6.51 -11.66 9.89
CA ASN A 12 7.01 -11.07 8.66
C ASN A 12 6.02 -11.20 7.47
N ALA A 13 5.42 -12.38 7.28
CA ALA A 13 4.42 -12.59 6.23
C ALA A 13 3.15 -11.76 6.47
N LEU A 14 2.75 -11.59 7.73
CA LEU A 14 1.62 -10.74 8.10
C LEU A 14 1.92 -9.25 7.83
N GLU A 15 3.09 -8.77 8.20
CA GLU A 15 3.53 -7.40 7.95
C GLU A 15 3.57 -7.07 6.46
N ILE A 16 4.17 -7.96 5.65
CA ILE A 16 4.22 -7.81 4.19
C ILE A 16 2.81 -7.71 3.61
N ALA A 17 1.89 -8.59 4.04
CA ALA A 17 0.51 -8.58 3.56
C ALA A 17 -0.21 -7.26 3.91
N ILE A 18 -0.02 -6.75 5.12
CA ILE A 18 -0.61 -5.47 5.58
C ILE A 18 -0.06 -4.30 4.76
N LEU A 19 1.27 -4.24 4.58
CA LEU A 19 1.92 -3.16 3.85
C LEU A 19 1.52 -3.14 2.37
N ILE A 20 1.44 -4.31 1.73
CA ILE A 20 0.98 -4.44 0.34
C ILE A 20 -0.49 -4.02 0.22
N ALA A 21 -1.37 -4.50 1.12
CA ALA A 21 -2.79 -4.15 1.08
C ALA A 21 -3.02 -2.64 1.27
N SER A 22 -2.38 -2.06 2.29
CA SER A 22 -2.48 -0.62 2.59
C SER A 22 -1.90 0.24 1.46
N GLY A 23 -0.71 -0.13 0.96
CA GLY A 23 -0.04 0.56 -0.13
C GLY A 23 -0.83 0.50 -1.45
N SER A 24 -1.41 -0.66 -1.78
CA SER A 24 -2.24 -0.82 -2.97
C SER A 24 -3.50 0.06 -2.90
N ASN A 25 -4.12 0.20 -1.71
CA ASN A 25 -5.22 1.13 -1.49
C ASN A 25 -4.82 2.59 -1.72
N ASN A 26 -3.58 2.98 -1.37
CA ASN A 26 -3.08 4.32 -1.67
C ASN A 26 -2.91 4.53 -3.18
N LEU A 27 -2.33 3.56 -3.89
CA LEU A 27 -2.18 3.64 -5.35
C LEU A 27 -3.54 3.75 -6.06
N LEU A 28 -4.55 2.98 -5.64
CA LEU A 28 -5.91 3.09 -6.17
C LEU A 28 -6.51 4.48 -5.94
N LYS A 29 -6.39 5.03 -4.71
CA LYS A 29 -6.83 6.39 -4.39
C LYS A 29 -6.10 7.45 -5.25
N ALA A 30 -4.81 7.27 -5.52
CA ALA A 30 -4.07 8.14 -6.43
C ALA A 30 -4.66 8.06 -7.85
N GLY A 31 -4.90 6.84 -8.34
CA GLY A 31 -5.51 6.61 -9.65
C GLY A 31 -6.89 7.27 -9.78
N TYR A 32 -7.76 7.10 -8.79
CA TYR A 32 -9.07 7.77 -8.77
C TYR A 32 -8.94 9.30 -8.70
N THR A 33 -7.98 9.80 -7.92
CA THR A 33 -7.72 11.25 -7.83
C THR A 33 -7.33 11.81 -9.19
N VAL A 34 -6.46 11.14 -9.94
CA VAL A 34 -6.04 11.62 -11.28
C VAL A 34 -7.16 11.42 -12.31
N ALA A 35 -7.77 10.24 -12.36
CA ALA A 35 -8.70 9.87 -13.43
C ALA A 35 -10.10 10.46 -13.27
N LEU A 36 -10.63 10.51 -12.04
CA LEU A 36 -12.03 10.89 -11.78
C LEU A 36 -12.19 12.32 -11.28
N SER A 37 -11.27 12.84 -10.46
CA SER A 37 -11.45 14.19 -9.90
C SER A 37 -11.33 15.29 -10.94
N ARG A 38 -10.51 15.06 -11.99
CA ARG A 38 -10.17 16.04 -13.03
C ARG A 38 -9.71 17.39 -12.47
N ASN A 39 -9.23 17.42 -11.22
CA ASN A 39 -8.77 18.62 -10.53
C ASN A 39 -7.24 18.58 -10.39
N PRO A 40 -6.49 19.39 -11.17
CA PRO A 40 -5.03 19.43 -11.12
C PRO A 40 -4.47 19.79 -9.73
N ALA A 41 -5.24 20.52 -8.91
CA ALA A 41 -4.83 20.85 -7.54
C ALA A 41 -4.61 19.60 -6.67
N LEU A 42 -5.20 18.46 -7.04
CA LEU A 42 -5.08 17.21 -6.29
C LEU A 42 -3.92 16.32 -6.78
N PHE A 43 -3.18 16.73 -7.82
CA PHE A 43 -2.08 15.92 -8.36
C PHE A 43 -0.95 15.75 -7.34
N GLY A 44 -0.70 16.75 -6.49
CA GLY A 44 0.23 16.61 -5.37
C GLY A 44 -0.16 15.48 -4.42
N SER A 45 -1.44 15.38 -4.08
CA SER A 45 -1.97 14.31 -3.23
C SER A 45 -1.86 12.94 -3.90
N ALA A 46 -2.14 12.85 -5.21
CA ALA A 46 -1.96 11.61 -5.96
C ALA A 46 -0.50 11.16 -6.01
N ALA A 47 0.43 12.10 -6.26
CA ALA A 47 1.86 11.82 -6.24
C ALA A 47 2.33 11.33 -4.86
N TRP A 48 1.84 11.94 -3.78
CA TRP A 48 2.13 11.51 -2.42
C TRP A 48 1.62 10.09 -2.13
N LEU A 49 0.39 9.78 -2.52
CA LEU A 49 -0.17 8.44 -2.35
C LEU A 49 0.60 7.38 -3.14
N ALA A 50 1.02 7.69 -4.37
CA ALA A 50 1.88 6.80 -5.15
C ALA A 50 3.28 6.65 -4.51
N ALA A 51 3.87 7.74 -4.03
CA ALA A 51 5.17 7.72 -3.36
C ALA A 51 5.13 6.85 -2.09
N THR A 52 4.11 6.98 -1.26
CA THR A 52 3.97 6.13 -0.06
C THR A 52 3.79 4.65 -0.39
N PHE A 53 3.12 4.30 -1.50
CA PHE A 53 3.10 2.91 -1.98
C PHE A 53 4.51 2.41 -2.35
N LEU A 54 5.28 3.20 -3.09
CA LEU A 54 6.66 2.85 -3.47
C LEU A 54 7.56 2.72 -2.24
N LEU A 55 7.40 3.60 -1.23
CA LEU A 55 8.11 3.48 0.04
C LEU A 55 7.76 2.20 0.79
N SER A 56 6.49 1.77 0.80
CA SER A 56 6.11 0.48 1.37
C SER A 56 6.78 -0.69 0.66
N LEU A 57 6.81 -0.68 -0.68
CA LEU A 57 7.52 -1.72 -1.45
C LEU A 57 9.03 -1.71 -1.19
N GLY A 58 9.63 -0.51 -1.11
CA GLY A 58 11.05 -0.35 -0.76
C GLY A 58 11.36 -0.87 0.63
N TYR A 59 10.50 -0.57 1.61
CA TYR A 59 10.64 -1.08 2.97
C TYR A 59 10.59 -2.61 3.00
N ILE A 60 9.61 -3.22 2.32
CA ILE A 60 9.52 -4.67 2.21
C ILE A 60 10.82 -5.24 1.61
N ALA A 61 11.25 -4.74 0.45
CA ALA A 61 12.40 -5.28 -0.26
C ALA A 61 13.74 -5.17 0.51
N LEU A 62 13.87 -4.14 1.35
CA LEU A 62 15.10 -3.84 2.08
C LEU A 62 15.13 -4.43 3.50
N PHE A 63 13.98 -4.56 4.17
CA PHE A 63 13.92 -4.89 5.60
C PHE A 63 13.09 -6.14 5.93
N LEU A 64 12.11 -6.50 5.10
CA LEU A 64 11.23 -7.66 5.32
C LEU A 64 11.57 -8.74 4.29
N ARG A 65 12.58 -9.56 4.59
CA ARG A 65 12.96 -10.75 3.80
C ARG A 65 12.66 -12.03 4.55
#